data_AF-A0A5K3FJA5-F1
#
_entry.id   AF-A0A5K3FJA5-F1
#
_cell.length_a   1.000
_cell.length_b   1.000
_cell.length_c   1.000
_cell.angle_alpha   90.00
_cell.angle_beta   90.00
_cell.angle_gamma   90.00
#
_symmetry.space_group_name_H-M   'P 1'
#
loop_
_entity.id
_entity.type
_entity.pdbx_description
1 polymer ?
#
loop_
_entity_poly.entity_id
_entity_poly.type
_entity_poly.pdbx_seq_one_letter_code
_entity_poly.pdbx_strand_id
1 'polypeptide(L)'
;MNLNKNAPFDIVEFGPGSGALIATILKTLCKFPTGSSLFRRLHLIERSDYLRQKQETVIYPLLKTLHLKPEVKWHSSIDDVPRGCSTYYLAHEFLDALPVHRFQLAGDLSGKNCVEVCPEAGAIVQKLAARIAADGGAALVIDYGHCGEKGDTLRAFKNHQLHDPLRDPGEADITADVDFAFLHRSIEATKEQVIVHGPVSQAYFLVHMGILMRVKVCDLCLRFFLHRSFQLGCGTHYSITVCSP
;
A
#
# COMPACT_ATOMS: atom_id res chain seq x y z
N MET A 1 21.03 2.82 5.12
CA MET A 1 19.97 3.74 4.69
C MET A 1 20.51 5.16 4.63
N ASN A 2 21.15 5.53 3.53
CA ASN A 2 21.69 6.88 3.34
C ASN A 2 20.63 7.79 2.71
N LEU A 3 19.55 8.07 3.45
CA LEU A 3 18.53 9.02 2.99
C LEU A 3 19.14 10.42 2.98
N ASN A 4 19.34 11.00 1.81
CA ASN A 4 19.77 12.39 1.70
C ASN A 4 18.67 13.30 2.28
N LYS A 5 18.86 13.72 3.54
CA LYS A 5 17.89 14.47 4.34
C LYS A 5 17.52 15.84 3.76
N ASN A 6 18.24 16.29 2.74
CA ASN A 6 18.06 17.59 2.09
C ASN A 6 17.66 17.47 0.61
N ALA A 7 17.40 16.27 0.10
CA ALA A 7 16.95 16.08 -1.28
C ALA A 7 15.42 16.25 -1.40
N PRO A 8 14.92 16.93 -2.44
CA PRO A 8 13.50 16.91 -2.78
C PRO A 8 13.00 15.47 -2.97
N PHE A 9 11.74 15.23 -2.64
CA PHE A 9 11.13 13.91 -2.81
C PHE A 9 9.71 13.99 -3.33
N ASP A 10 9.28 12.88 -3.95
CA ASP A 10 7.93 12.68 -4.46
C ASP A 10 7.22 11.58 -3.62
N ILE A 11 5.89 11.63 -3.55
CA ILE A 11 5.06 10.58 -2.93
C ILE A 11 4.21 9.88 -4.01
N VAL A 12 4.40 8.57 -4.06
CA VAL A 12 3.68 7.47 -4.69
C VAL A 12 2.50 6.89 -3.92
N GLU A 13 1.21 7.04 -4.27
CA GLU A 13 0.17 6.16 -3.69
C GLU A 13 -0.55 5.34 -4.77
N PHE A 14 -0.57 4.02 -4.59
CA PHE A 14 -1.31 3.07 -5.42
C PHE A 14 -2.70 2.86 -4.85
N GLY A 15 -3.73 2.97 -5.69
CA GLY A 15 -5.12 2.74 -5.30
C GLY A 15 -5.54 3.54 -4.07
N PRO A 16 -5.44 4.88 -4.06
CA PRO A 16 -5.73 5.68 -2.86
C PRO A 16 -7.19 5.62 -2.39
N GLY A 17 -8.08 4.99 -3.15
CA GLY A 17 -9.49 4.80 -2.81
C GLY A 17 -10.20 6.14 -2.59
N SER A 18 -10.59 6.42 -1.34
CA SER A 18 -11.21 7.70 -0.96
C SER A 18 -10.23 8.87 -0.79
N GLY A 19 -8.91 8.62 -0.80
CA GLY A 19 -7.87 9.60 -0.50
C GLY A 19 -7.66 9.83 1.01
N ALA A 20 -8.23 9.00 1.88
CA ALA A 20 -8.13 9.17 3.33
C ALA A 20 -6.70 8.98 3.88
N LEU A 21 -5.96 8.01 3.34
CA LEU A 21 -4.58 7.74 3.75
C LEU A 21 -3.67 8.92 3.39
N ILE A 22 -3.66 9.33 2.10
CA ILE A 22 -2.86 10.49 1.69
C ILE A 22 -3.25 11.76 2.45
N ALA A 23 -4.53 11.99 2.71
CA ALA A 23 -4.97 13.14 3.49
C ALA A 23 -4.36 13.14 4.91
N THR A 24 -4.28 11.98 5.55
CA THR A 24 -3.67 11.82 6.88
C THR A 24 -2.16 12.03 6.83
N ILE A 25 -1.50 11.54 5.78
CA ILE A 25 -0.06 11.75 5.55
C ILE A 25 0.23 13.23 5.36
N LEU A 26 -0.52 13.94 4.51
CA LEU A 26 -0.34 15.38 4.26
C LEU A 26 -0.50 16.22 5.54
N LYS A 27 -1.54 15.92 6.34
CA LYS A 27 -1.78 16.57 7.65
C LYS A 27 -0.64 16.34 8.63
N THR A 28 0.04 15.20 8.53
CA THR A 28 1.17 14.84 9.39
C THR A 28 2.45 15.49 8.88
N LEU A 29 2.70 15.42 7.58
CA LEU A 29 3.88 15.98 6.92
C LEU A 29 4.00 17.49 7.12
N CYS A 30 2.88 18.23 7.09
CA CYS A 30 2.89 19.68 7.33
C CYS A 30 3.35 20.07 8.75
N LYS A 31 3.42 19.12 9.70
CA LYS A 31 3.96 19.36 11.05
C LYS A 31 5.49 19.30 11.09
N PHE A 32 6.13 18.93 9.99
CA PHE A 32 7.59 18.83 9.87
C PHE A 32 8.08 19.80 8.79
N PRO A 33 8.40 21.07 9.14
CA PRO A 33 8.74 22.11 8.17
C PRO A 33 9.81 21.69 7.15
N THR A 34 10.91 21.10 7.62
CA THR A 34 12.01 20.59 6.76
C THR A 34 11.53 19.53 5.77
N GLY A 35 10.67 18.61 6.19
CA GLY A 35 10.12 17.59 5.30
C GLY A 35 9.13 18.19 4.30
N SER A 36 8.23 19.05 4.78
CA SER A 36 7.24 19.70 3.93
C SER A 36 7.83 20.62 2.86
N SER A 37 8.99 21.25 3.11
CA SER A 37 9.66 22.08 2.11
C SER A 37 10.37 21.30 1.01
N LEU A 38 10.69 20.02 1.27
CA LEU A 38 11.32 19.11 0.31
C LEU A 38 10.29 18.30 -0.49
N PHE A 39 9.03 18.26 -0.03
CA PHE A 39 7.96 17.56 -0.70
C PHE A 39 7.52 18.30 -1.97
N ARG A 40 7.79 17.69 -3.13
CA ARG A 40 7.65 18.36 -4.42
C ARG A 40 6.42 17.90 -5.21
N ARG A 41 6.16 16.60 -5.27
CA ARG A 41 5.07 16.06 -6.10
C ARG A 41 4.31 14.94 -5.40
N LEU A 42 3.00 14.94 -5.61
CA LEU A 42 2.11 13.85 -5.26
C LEU A 42 1.64 13.16 -6.54
N HIS A 43 1.89 11.88 -6.64
CA HIS A 43 1.41 11.03 -7.72
C HIS A 43 0.47 9.98 -7.16
N LEU A 44 -0.68 9.81 -7.82
CA LEU A 44 -1.73 8.88 -7.43
C LEU A 44 -2.00 7.93 -8.60
N ILE A 45 -1.82 6.63 -8.38
CA ILE A 45 -2.09 5.61 -9.40
C ILE A 45 -3.53 5.13 -9.16
N GLU A 46 -4.44 5.59 -10.01
CA GLU A 46 -5.87 5.34 -9.93
C GLU A 46 -6.42 5.26 -11.36
N ARG A 47 -7.15 4.21 -11.71
CA ARG A 47 -7.72 4.05 -13.07
C ARG A 47 -9.14 4.57 -13.18
N SER A 48 -9.88 4.68 -12.07
CA SER A 48 -11.28 5.10 -12.04
C SER A 48 -11.42 6.63 -12.02
N ASP A 49 -11.96 7.21 -13.10
CA ASP A 49 -12.20 8.66 -13.17
C ASP A 49 -13.15 9.16 -12.08
N TYR A 50 -14.12 8.33 -11.67
CA TYR A 50 -14.99 8.65 -10.54
C TYR A 50 -14.21 8.80 -9.23
N LEU A 51 -13.29 7.87 -8.95
CA LEU A 51 -12.45 7.95 -7.74
C LEU A 51 -11.46 9.09 -7.83
N ARG A 52 -10.88 9.37 -9.01
CA ARG A 52 -10.01 10.55 -9.23
C ARG A 52 -10.73 11.83 -8.84
N GLN A 53 -11.95 12.05 -9.36
CA GLN A 53 -12.76 13.22 -9.01
C GLN A 53 -13.05 13.29 -7.51
N LYS A 54 -13.42 12.16 -6.88
CA LYS A 54 -13.63 12.11 -5.43
C LYS A 54 -12.37 12.49 -4.65
N GLN A 55 -11.21 11.98 -5.03
CA GLN A 55 -9.92 12.29 -4.42
C GLN A 55 -9.56 13.77 -4.59
N GLU A 56 -9.82 14.37 -5.75
CA GLU A 56 -9.60 15.81 -5.99
C GLU A 56 -10.37 16.68 -4.99
N THR A 57 -11.64 16.33 -4.73
CA THR A 57 -12.48 17.07 -3.75
C THR A 57 -11.94 16.99 -2.33
N VAL A 58 -11.13 15.98 -2.00
CA VAL A 58 -10.49 15.83 -0.69
C VAL A 58 -9.13 16.53 -0.65
N ILE A 59 -8.31 16.32 -1.69
CA ILE A 59 -6.89 16.68 -1.69
C ILE A 59 -6.69 18.18 -1.91
N TYR A 60 -7.34 18.79 -2.90
CA TYR A 60 -7.09 20.20 -3.22
C TYR A 60 -7.48 21.16 -2.08
N PRO A 61 -8.67 21.03 -1.45
CA PRO A 61 -9.00 21.85 -0.30
C PRO A 61 -8.02 21.66 0.85
N LEU A 62 -7.60 20.41 1.09
CA LEU A 62 -6.65 20.10 2.16
C LEU A 62 -5.28 20.75 1.92
N LEU A 63 -4.71 20.63 0.72
CA LEU A 63 -3.43 21.25 0.37
C LEU A 63 -3.48 22.77 0.57
N LYS A 64 -4.60 23.41 0.19
CA LYS A 64 -4.84 24.84 0.43
C LYS A 64 -4.84 25.16 1.93
N THR A 65 -5.57 24.41 2.76
CA THR A 65 -5.58 24.58 4.21
C THR A 65 -4.21 24.40 4.85
N LEU A 66 -3.43 23.42 4.36
CA LEU A 66 -2.10 23.11 4.88
C LEU A 66 -0.99 23.99 4.30
N HIS A 67 -1.31 24.89 3.36
CA HIS A 67 -0.35 25.72 2.63
C HIS A 67 0.76 24.91 1.93
N LEU A 68 0.48 23.66 1.59
CA LEU A 68 1.36 22.80 0.80
C LEU A 68 1.10 23.06 -0.69
N LYS A 69 2.16 23.13 -1.49
CA LYS A 69 2.06 23.38 -2.95
C LYS A 69 2.80 22.31 -3.79
N PRO A 70 2.61 21.01 -3.53
CA PRO A 70 3.15 19.99 -4.42
C PRO A 70 2.42 20.03 -5.77
N GLU A 71 3.08 19.57 -6.81
CA GLU A 71 2.41 19.22 -8.06
C GLU A 71 1.63 17.91 -7.84
N VAL A 72 0.32 17.91 -8.10
CA VAL A 72 -0.53 16.71 -7.94
C VAL A 72 -0.90 16.16 -9.31
N LYS A 73 -0.66 14.87 -9.54
CA LYS A 73 -1.00 14.18 -10.79
C LYS A 73 -1.56 12.79 -10.56
N TRP A 74 -2.59 12.43 -11.31
CA TRP A 74 -3.13 11.09 -11.39
C TRP A 74 -2.58 10.35 -12.60
N HIS A 75 -2.30 9.06 -12.43
CA HIS A 75 -1.71 8.18 -13.43
C HIS A 75 -2.51 6.88 -13.50
N SER A 76 -2.47 6.20 -14.65
CA SER A 76 -3.13 4.90 -14.82
C SER A 76 -2.20 3.73 -14.50
N SER A 77 -0.89 3.95 -14.62
CA SER A 77 0.17 2.98 -14.28
C SER A 77 1.34 3.68 -13.59
N ILE A 78 2.16 2.90 -12.87
CA ILE A 78 3.47 3.36 -12.40
C ILE A 78 4.38 3.77 -13.56
N ASP A 79 4.20 3.23 -14.77
CA ASP A 79 5.03 3.56 -15.94
C ASP A 79 4.93 5.03 -16.33
N ASP A 80 3.78 5.66 -16.08
CA ASP A 80 3.51 7.07 -16.39
C ASP A 80 4.16 8.04 -15.38
N VAL A 81 4.53 7.52 -14.21
CA VAL A 81 5.14 8.32 -13.14
C VAL A 81 6.58 8.69 -13.53
N PRO A 82 6.96 9.98 -13.54
CA PRO A 82 8.31 10.42 -13.87
C PRO A 82 9.39 9.77 -12.98
N ARG A 83 10.61 9.63 -13.53
CA ARG A 83 11.82 9.16 -12.82
C ARG A 83 12.75 10.32 -12.43
N GLY A 84 13.85 10.03 -11.75
CA GLY A 84 14.90 10.99 -11.42
C GLY A 84 14.67 11.77 -10.12
N CYS A 85 13.91 11.20 -9.18
CA CYS A 85 13.69 11.78 -7.86
C CYS A 85 13.53 10.68 -6.81
N SER A 86 14.08 10.91 -5.62
CA SER A 86 13.83 10.04 -4.47
C SER A 86 12.33 9.98 -4.20
N THR A 87 11.77 8.78 -4.21
CA THR A 87 10.31 8.60 -4.20
C THR A 87 9.87 7.64 -3.11
N TYR A 88 8.84 8.02 -2.35
CA TYR A 88 8.21 7.17 -1.34
C TYR A 88 6.92 6.58 -1.88
N TYR A 89 6.88 5.26 -2.07
CA TYR A 89 5.75 4.52 -2.61
C TYR A 89 4.91 3.90 -1.48
N LEU A 90 3.60 3.96 -1.62
CA LEU A 90 2.62 3.43 -0.69
C LEU A 90 1.61 2.60 -1.45
N ALA A 91 1.43 1.35 -1.02
CA ALA A 91 0.37 0.47 -1.50
C ALA A 91 -0.32 -0.13 -0.27
N HIS A 92 -1.56 0.26 -0.01
CA HIS A 92 -2.33 -0.18 1.15
C HIS A 92 -3.64 -0.79 0.66
N GLU A 93 -3.82 -2.11 0.83
CA GLU A 93 -4.97 -2.87 0.30
C GLU A 93 -5.15 -2.62 -1.20
N PHE A 94 -4.07 -2.85 -1.95
CA PHE A 94 -4.02 -2.59 -3.39
C PHE A 94 -3.70 -3.84 -4.20
N LEU A 95 -2.85 -4.72 -3.66
CA LEU A 95 -2.39 -5.90 -4.39
C LEU A 95 -3.41 -7.05 -4.30
N ASP A 96 -4.18 -7.14 -3.22
CA ASP A 96 -5.27 -8.12 -3.05
C ASP A 96 -6.44 -7.94 -4.03
N ALA A 97 -6.60 -6.72 -4.56
CA ALA A 97 -7.58 -6.38 -5.59
C ALA A 97 -7.09 -6.65 -7.02
N LEU A 98 -5.83 -7.04 -7.21
CA LEU A 98 -5.30 -7.33 -8.55
C LEU A 98 -5.75 -8.70 -9.05
N PRO A 99 -5.87 -8.90 -10.38
CA PRO A 99 -6.25 -10.18 -10.94
C PRO A 99 -5.32 -11.33 -10.52
N VAL A 100 -5.89 -12.39 -9.98
CA VAL A 100 -5.19 -13.62 -9.58
C VAL A 100 -5.49 -14.75 -10.55
N HIS A 101 -4.45 -15.52 -10.89
CA HIS A 101 -4.55 -16.73 -11.70
C HIS A 101 -4.41 -17.96 -10.80
N ARG A 102 -5.33 -18.90 -10.94
CA ARG A 102 -5.35 -20.15 -10.18
C ARG A 102 -4.96 -21.33 -11.06
N PHE A 103 -3.95 -22.07 -10.64
CA PHE A 103 -3.45 -23.26 -11.33
C PHE A 103 -3.71 -24.50 -10.48
N GLN A 104 -4.27 -25.55 -11.09
CA GLN A 104 -4.49 -26.84 -10.45
C GLN A 104 -3.52 -27.87 -11.03
N LEU A 105 -2.80 -28.58 -10.16
CA LEU A 105 -1.90 -29.65 -10.59
C LEU A 105 -2.71 -30.89 -10.97
N ALA A 106 -2.47 -31.43 -12.17
CA ALA A 106 -3.06 -32.68 -12.62
C ALA A 106 -2.29 -33.87 -12.03
N GLY A 107 -2.65 -34.26 -10.79
CA GLY A 107 -2.07 -35.42 -10.10
C GLY A 107 -2.13 -35.30 -8.57
N ASP A 108 -2.07 -36.43 -7.86
CA ASP A 108 -2.07 -36.46 -6.39
C ASP A 108 -0.64 -36.21 -5.86
N LEU A 109 -0.31 -34.93 -5.68
CA LEU A 109 0.94 -34.50 -5.05
C LEU A 109 0.62 -33.99 -3.64
N SER A 110 0.40 -34.93 -2.72
CA SER A 110 0.46 -34.73 -1.26
C SER A 110 0.06 -33.33 -0.78
N GLY A 111 -1.23 -33.00 -0.85
CA GLY A 111 -1.85 -31.94 -0.04
C GLY A 111 -1.81 -30.50 -0.55
N LYS A 112 -1.16 -30.17 -1.67
CA LYS A 112 -1.28 -28.84 -2.32
C LYS A 112 -1.57 -28.97 -3.81
N ASN A 113 -2.85 -29.13 -4.15
CA ASN A 113 -3.28 -29.32 -5.54
C ASN A 113 -3.58 -28.00 -6.28
N CYS A 114 -3.46 -26.85 -5.61
CA CYS A 114 -3.82 -25.54 -6.13
C CYS A 114 -2.78 -24.48 -5.76
N VAL A 115 -2.43 -23.63 -6.72
CA VAL A 115 -1.53 -22.48 -6.55
C VAL A 115 -2.18 -21.24 -7.14
N GLU A 116 -2.19 -20.16 -6.37
CA GLU A 116 -2.62 -18.83 -6.81
C GLU A 116 -1.39 -17.96 -7.10
N VAL A 117 -1.43 -17.23 -8.21
CA VAL A 117 -0.34 -16.33 -8.64
C VAL A 117 -0.95 -15.04 -9.14
N CYS A 118 -0.41 -13.89 -8.69
CA CYS A 118 -0.72 -12.58 -9.26
C CYS A 118 0.51 -12.03 -10.00
N PRO A 119 0.62 -12.23 -11.34
CA PRO A 119 1.75 -11.74 -12.12
C PRO A 119 1.88 -10.21 -12.10
N GLU A 120 0.75 -9.49 -12.04
CA GLU A 120 0.75 -8.02 -12.00
C GLU A 120 1.39 -7.49 -10.71
N ALA A 121 1.08 -8.08 -9.55
CA ALA A 121 1.73 -7.73 -8.30
C ALA A 121 3.26 -7.94 -8.37
N GLY A 122 3.69 -9.07 -8.96
CA GLY A 122 5.11 -9.35 -9.22
C GLY A 122 5.77 -8.30 -10.11
N ALA A 123 5.14 -7.94 -11.22
CA ALA A 123 5.63 -6.91 -12.13
C ALA A 123 5.72 -5.52 -11.46
N ILE A 124 4.76 -5.17 -10.60
CA ILE A 124 4.76 -3.90 -9.85
C ILE A 124 5.94 -3.85 -8.88
N VAL A 125 6.15 -4.89 -8.06
CA VAL A 125 7.27 -4.88 -7.10
C VAL A 125 8.64 -4.90 -7.78
N GLN A 126 8.75 -5.55 -8.95
CA GLN A 126 9.96 -5.49 -9.78
C GLN A 126 10.24 -4.06 -10.28
N LYS A 127 9.21 -3.36 -10.77
CA LYS A 127 9.34 -1.95 -11.19
C LYS A 127 9.68 -1.03 -10.03
N LEU A 128 9.11 -1.26 -8.85
CA LEU A 128 9.43 -0.53 -7.62
C LEU A 128 10.89 -0.72 -7.24
N ALA A 129 11.39 -1.97 -7.24
CA ALA A 129 12.78 -2.26 -6.95
C ALA A 129 13.73 -1.54 -7.91
N ALA A 130 13.48 -1.62 -9.22
CA ALA A 130 14.30 -0.94 -10.22
C ALA A 130 14.27 0.59 -10.08
N ARG A 131 13.12 1.19 -9.75
CA ARG A 131 13.00 2.64 -9.52
C ARG A 131 13.74 3.07 -8.26
N ILE A 132 13.59 2.33 -7.16
CA ILE A 132 14.28 2.63 -5.89
C ILE A 132 15.80 2.48 -6.03
N ALA A 133 16.26 1.46 -6.76
CA ALA A 133 17.68 1.27 -7.03
C ALA A 133 18.27 2.43 -7.85
N ALA A 134 17.54 2.92 -8.86
CA ALA A 134 18.01 3.98 -9.74
C ALA A 134 17.90 5.39 -9.13
N ASP A 135 16.75 5.72 -8.53
CA ASP A 135 16.39 7.09 -8.13
C ASP A 135 16.43 7.31 -6.61
N GLY A 136 16.56 6.24 -5.83
CA GLY A 136 16.47 6.27 -4.37
C GLY A 136 15.03 6.32 -3.85
N GLY A 137 14.90 6.17 -2.52
CA GLY A 137 13.61 6.21 -1.82
C GLY A 137 13.24 4.86 -1.20
N ALA A 138 11.94 4.66 -1.00
CA ALA A 138 11.42 3.45 -0.35
C ALA A 138 9.98 3.16 -0.76
N ALA A 139 9.56 1.90 -0.64
CA ALA A 139 8.17 1.48 -0.79
C ALA A 139 7.67 0.82 0.50
N LEU A 140 6.44 1.11 0.89
CA LEU A 140 5.70 0.41 1.94
C LEU A 140 4.46 -0.24 1.32
N VAL A 141 4.45 -1.57 1.33
CA VAL A 141 3.34 -2.39 0.84
C VAL A 141 2.67 -3.03 2.05
N ILE A 142 1.37 -2.81 2.21
CA ILE A 142 0.54 -3.32 3.30
C ILE A 142 -0.67 -4.01 2.69
N ASP A 143 -0.82 -5.29 2.98
CA ASP A 143 -1.93 -6.07 2.43
C ASP A 143 -2.26 -7.30 3.28
N TYR A 144 -3.44 -7.88 3.05
CA TYR A 144 -3.77 -9.20 3.59
C TYR A 144 -3.01 -10.27 2.81
N GLY A 145 -2.42 -11.23 3.51
CA GLY A 145 -1.57 -12.19 2.80
C GLY A 145 -1.03 -13.35 3.61
N HIS A 146 -0.05 -14.03 3.01
CA HIS A 146 0.70 -15.13 3.59
C HIS A 146 2.10 -15.25 2.96
N CYS A 147 2.91 -16.20 3.43
CA CYS A 147 4.27 -16.46 2.93
C CYS A 147 4.35 -17.81 2.18
N GLY A 148 3.54 -18.00 1.13
CA GLY A 148 3.47 -19.27 0.36
C GLY A 148 2.76 -20.47 1.05
N GLU A 149 2.17 -20.28 2.23
CA GLU A 149 1.57 -21.37 2.99
C GLU A 149 0.18 -21.78 2.51
N LYS A 150 -0.62 -20.85 1.97
CA LYS A 150 -2.00 -21.08 1.51
C LYS A 150 -2.07 -21.30 0.00
N GLY A 151 -3.14 -21.97 -0.46
CA GLY A 151 -3.36 -22.28 -1.89
C GLY A 151 -4.76 -21.98 -2.42
N ASP A 152 -5.73 -21.65 -1.57
CA ASP A 152 -7.08 -21.21 -1.96
C ASP A 152 -7.46 -20.03 -1.06
N THR A 153 -7.40 -18.82 -1.63
CA THR A 153 -7.61 -17.57 -0.88
C THR A 153 -8.55 -16.60 -1.56
N LEU A 154 -9.00 -16.91 -2.78
CA LEU A 154 -10.02 -16.16 -3.50
C LEU A 154 -11.33 -16.12 -2.69
N ARG A 155 -11.76 -14.91 -2.33
CA ARG A 155 -13.01 -14.63 -1.62
C ARG A 155 -13.80 -13.58 -2.38
N ALA A 156 -15.11 -13.59 -2.20
CA ALA A 156 -15.95 -12.46 -2.56
C ALA A 156 -16.74 -11.98 -1.34
N PHE A 157 -16.96 -10.67 -1.27
CA PHE A 157 -17.73 -10.04 -0.20
C PHE A 157 -18.89 -9.24 -0.80
N LYS A 158 -20.09 -9.46 -0.29
CA LYS A 158 -21.30 -8.69 -0.63
C LYS A 158 -22.00 -8.32 0.66
N ASN A 159 -22.30 -7.02 0.87
CA ASN A 159 -22.93 -6.51 2.08
C ASN A 159 -22.23 -6.95 3.39
N HIS A 160 -20.89 -6.93 3.42
CA HIS A 160 -20.06 -7.38 4.56
C HIS A 160 -20.21 -8.86 4.94
N GLN A 161 -20.68 -9.70 4.02
CA GLN A 161 -20.77 -11.15 4.20
C GLN A 161 -19.99 -11.88 3.11
N LEU A 162 -19.44 -13.04 3.46
CA LEU A 162 -18.78 -13.92 2.50
C LEU A 162 -19.80 -14.34 1.43
N HIS A 163 -19.43 -14.14 0.18
CA HIS A 163 -20.23 -14.46 -0.99
C HIS A 163 -19.45 -15.43 -1.88
N ASP A 164 -20.17 -16.23 -2.67
CA ASP A 164 -19.55 -17.04 -3.71
C ASP A 164 -19.01 -16.11 -4.81
N PRO A 165 -17.71 -16.16 -5.17
CA PRO A 165 -17.13 -15.34 -6.22
C PRO A 165 -17.78 -15.51 -7.59
N LEU A 166 -18.42 -16.65 -7.85
CA LEU A 166 -19.07 -16.94 -9.14
C LEU A 166 -20.53 -16.49 -9.20
N ARG A 167 -21.07 -15.99 -8.08
CA ARG A 167 -22.46 -15.54 -7.98
C ARG A 167 -22.52 -14.01 -8.04
N ASP A 168 -23.44 -13.48 -8.86
CA ASP A 168 -23.68 -12.03 -9.06
C ASP A 168 -22.41 -11.23 -9.43
N PRO A 169 -21.70 -11.58 -10.53
CA PRO A 169 -20.45 -10.94 -10.90
C PRO A 169 -20.64 -9.43 -11.13
N GLY A 170 -19.77 -8.64 -10.51
CA GLY A 170 -19.84 -7.17 -10.53
C GLY A 170 -20.64 -6.56 -9.37
N GLU A 171 -21.35 -7.37 -8.58
CA GLU A 171 -22.07 -6.91 -7.38
C GLU A 171 -21.39 -7.29 -6.06
N ALA A 172 -20.31 -8.08 -6.11
CA ALA A 172 -19.51 -8.50 -4.98
C ALA A 172 -18.04 -8.12 -5.20
N ASP A 173 -17.37 -7.67 -4.14
CA ASP A 173 -15.95 -7.33 -4.16
C ASP A 173 -15.13 -8.61 -4.05
N ILE A 174 -14.30 -8.89 -5.06
CA ILE A 174 -13.44 -10.08 -5.11
C ILE A 174 -12.05 -9.71 -4.61
N THR A 175 -11.52 -10.49 -3.67
CA THR A 175 -10.17 -10.32 -3.12
C THR A 175 -9.43 -11.66 -3.03
N ALA A 176 -8.10 -11.62 -3.08
CA ALA A 176 -7.24 -12.78 -2.84
C ALA A 176 -6.10 -12.39 -1.90
N ASP A 177 -5.69 -13.32 -1.02
CA ASP A 177 -4.58 -13.07 -0.11
C ASP A 177 -3.27 -12.90 -0.93
N VAL A 178 -2.47 -11.90 -0.61
CA VAL A 178 -1.18 -11.63 -1.25
C VAL A 178 -0.10 -12.64 -0.79
N ASP A 179 0.58 -13.29 -1.74
CA ASP A 179 1.76 -14.10 -1.42
C ASP A 179 3.03 -13.22 -1.31
N PHE A 180 3.35 -12.82 -0.09
CA PHE A 180 4.52 -11.99 0.22
C PHE A 180 5.85 -12.71 -0.06
N ALA A 181 5.88 -14.05 -0.02
CA ALA A 181 7.07 -14.81 -0.41
C ALA A 181 7.29 -14.78 -1.93
N PHE A 182 6.20 -14.75 -2.72
CA PHE A 182 6.27 -14.50 -4.16
C PHE A 182 6.75 -13.07 -4.47
N LEU A 183 6.29 -12.05 -3.73
CA LEU A 183 6.78 -10.68 -3.91
C LEU A 183 8.27 -10.56 -3.64
N HIS A 184 8.76 -11.18 -2.56
CA HIS A 184 10.19 -11.19 -2.22
C HIS A 184 11.03 -11.82 -3.33
N ARG A 185 10.66 -13.03 -3.77
CA ARG A 185 11.33 -13.72 -4.88
C ARG A 185 11.30 -12.91 -6.18
N SER A 186 10.18 -12.22 -6.44
CA SER A 186 10.04 -11.37 -7.63
C SER A 186 11.01 -10.20 -7.61
N ILE A 187 11.24 -9.58 -6.44
CA ILE A 187 12.23 -8.52 -6.25
C ILE A 187 13.64 -9.07 -6.39
N GLU A 188 13.97 -10.18 -5.72
CA GLU A 188 15.29 -10.82 -5.79
C GLU A 188 15.68 -11.19 -7.23
N ALA A 189 14.71 -11.64 -8.03
CA ALA A 189 14.93 -11.99 -9.43
C ALA A 189 15.41 -10.80 -10.29
N THR A 190 15.14 -9.56 -9.89
CA THR A 190 15.61 -8.36 -10.61
C THR A 190 17.11 -8.14 -10.46
N LYS A 191 17.73 -8.68 -9.40
CA LYS A 191 19.13 -8.43 -9.01
C LYS A 191 19.48 -6.95 -8.79
N GLU A 192 18.47 -6.12 -8.59
CA GLU A 192 18.64 -4.71 -8.25
C GLU A 192 19.21 -4.56 -6.85
N GLN A 193 20.00 -3.52 -6.62
CA GLN A 193 20.60 -3.24 -5.31
C GLN A 193 19.58 -2.55 -4.39
N VAL A 194 18.64 -3.33 -3.87
CA VAL A 194 17.64 -2.88 -2.88
C VAL A 194 17.66 -3.77 -1.64
N ILE A 195 17.25 -3.19 -0.51
CA ILE A 195 17.05 -3.94 0.73
C ILE A 195 15.55 -4.17 0.90
N VAL A 196 15.15 -5.41 1.11
CA VAL A 196 13.77 -5.80 1.40
C VAL A 196 13.66 -6.19 2.88
N HIS A 197 12.70 -5.61 3.58
CA HIS A 197 12.39 -5.89 4.98
C HIS A 197 10.98 -6.49 5.10
N GLY A 198 10.84 -7.47 5.99
CA GLY A 198 9.57 -8.15 6.25
C GLY A 198 9.42 -9.47 5.47
N PRO A 199 8.20 -10.01 5.35
CA PRO A 199 6.96 -9.43 5.87
C PRO A 199 6.91 -9.46 7.41
N VAL A 200 6.31 -8.44 8.02
CA VAL A 200 5.96 -8.42 9.45
C VAL A 200 4.46 -8.19 9.60
N SER A 201 3.87 -8.56 10.73
CA SER A 201 2.46 -8.25 10.95
C SER A 201 2.24 -6.74 11.09
N GLN A 202 1.09 -6.24 10.63
CA GLN A 202 0.73 -4.83 10.74
C GLN A 202 0.71 -4.36 12.19
N ALA A 203 0.20 -5.17 13.12
CA ALA A 203 0.21 -4.84 14.54
C ALA A 203 1.65 -4.65 15.05
N TYR A 204 2.57 -5.55 14.70
CA TYR A 204 3.98 -5.43 15.05
C TYR A 204 4.58 -4.14 14.47
N PHE A 205 4.39 -3.88 13.17
CA PHE A 205 4.87 -2.67 12.52
C PHE A 205 4.37 -1.39 13.20
N LEU A 206 3.05 -1.26 13.41
CA LEU A 206 2.45 -0.07 14.00
C LEU A 206 2.90 0.18 15.45
N VAL A 207 3.05 -0.89 16.25
CA VAL A 207 3.58 -0.79 17.61
C VAL A 207 5.01 -0.23 17.60
N HIS A 208 5.86 -0.71 16.70
CA HIS A 208 7.26 -0.25 16.58
C HIS A 208 7.37 1.15 15.97
N MET A 209 6.37 1.60 15.19
CA MET A 209 6.24 2.99 14.75
C MET A 209 5.69 3.92 15.83
N GLY A 210 5.39 3.42 17.03
CA GLY A 210 4.97 4.22 18.17
C GLY A 210 3.48 4.55 18.19
N ILE A 211 2.62 3.75 17.55
CA ILE A 211 1.16 3.98 17.53
C ILE A 211 0.58 4.11 18.95
N LEU A 212 1.11 3.36 19.93
CA LEU A 212 0.65 3.44 21.33
C LEU A 212 0.91 4.81 21.95
N MET A 213 2.00 5.47 21.57
CA MET A 213 2.29 6.85 22.02
C MET A 213 1.32 7.83 21.36
N ARG A 214 1.02 7.62 20.08
CA ARG A 214 0.04 8.45 19.36
C ARG A 214 -1.37 8.28 19.94
N VAL A 215 -1.78 7.05 20.26
CA VAL A 215 -3.06 6.75 20.91
C VAL A 215 -3.13 7.46 22.25
N LYS A 216 -2.09 7.42 23.10
CA LYS A 216 -2.10 8.16 24.38
C LYS A 216 -2.33 9.66 24.20
N VAL A 217 -1.69 10.29 23.20
CA VAL A 217 -1.88 11.72 22.90
C VAL A 217 -3.30 11.98 22.39
N CYS A 218 -3.80 11.14 21.48
CA CYS A 218 -5.16 11.24 20.97
C CYS A 218 -6.19 10.98 22.07
N ASP A 219 -5.97 10.03 22.97
CA ASP A 219 -6.80 9.70 24.13
C ASP A 219 -6.80 10.83 25.16
N LEU A 220 -5.67 11.52 25.36
CA LEU A 220 -5.65 12.75 26.15
C LEU A 220 -6.50 13.84 25.49
N CYS A 221 -6.42 14.00 24.16
CA CYS A 221 -7.27 14.91 23.41
C CYS A 221 -8.76 14.46 23.37
N LEU A 222 -9.04 13.16 23.33
CA LEU A 222 -10.37 12.55 23.28
C LEU A 222 -11.01 12.45 24.68
N ARG A 223 -10.23 12.33 25.76
CA ARG A 223 -10.73 12.51 27.13
C ARG A 223 -11.15 13.96 27.39
N PHE A 224 -10.57 14.90 26.65
CA PHE A 224 -11.08 16.27 26.51
C PHE A 224 -12.35 16.38 25.63
N PHE A 225 -12.73 15.35 24.87
CA PHE A 225 -13.78 15.40 23.83
C PHE A 225 -14.83 14.26 23.80
N LEU A 226 -14.81 13.30 24.74
CA LEU A 226 -15.74 12.16 25.01
C LEU A 226 -15.29 10.74 24.65
N HIS A 227 -15.69 9.85 25.57
CA HIS A 227 -15.62 8.38 25.61
C HIS A 227 -16.33 7.68 24.44
N ARG A 228 -15.64 6.74 23.75
CA ARG A 228 -16.20 5.41 23.36
C ARG A 228 -15.14 4.46 22.81
N SER A 229 -15.29 3.19 23.18
CA SER A 229 -14.38 2.07 22.95
C SER A 229 -14.39 1.54 21.51
N PHE A 230 -13.23 1.07 21.02
CA PHE A 230 -13.05 0.39 19.73
C PHE A 230 -12.74 -1.10 19.93
N GLN A 231 -13.38 -1.99 19.16
CA GLN A 231 -13.04 -3.42 19.04
C GLN A 231 -12.33 -3.66 17.69
N LEU A 232 -11.31 -4.53 17.68
CA LEU A 232 -10.54 -4.94 16.50
C LEU A 232 -11.05 -6.30 15.98
N GLY A 233 -11.27 -6.40 14.65
CA GLY A 233 -11.67 -7.60 13.94
C GLY A 233 -10.50 -8.52 13.53
N CYS A 234 -10.82 -9.75 13.13
CA CYS A 234 -9.90 -10.86 12.90
C CYS A 234 -9.42 -10.92 11.43
N GLY A 235 -8.11 -10.71 11.21
CA GLY A 235 -7.41 -10.88 9.93
C GLY A 235 -5.95 -10.44 10.06
N THR A 236 -4.98 -11.22 9.57
CA THR A 236 -3.55 -10.86 9.68
C THR A 236 -3.13 -10.09 8.42
N HIS A 237 -2.85 -8.80 8.59
CA HIS A 237 -2.22 -7.99 7.55
C HIS A 237 -0.70 -8.04 7.70
N TYR A 238 0.01 -8.01 6.59
CA TYR A 238 1.46 -7.99 6.55
C TYR A 238 1.95 -6.72 5.86
N SER A 239 3.15 -6.28 6.26
CA SER A 239 3.86 -5.20 5.59
C SER A 239 5.24 -5.63 5.11
N ILE A 240 5.59 -5.24 3.88
CA ILE A 240 6.95 -5.30 3.34
C ILE A 240 7.42 -3.87 3.08
N THR A 241 8.69 -3.60 3.41
CA THR A 241 9.34 -2.35 3.07
C THR A 241 10.52 -2.61 2.14
N VAL A 242 10.58 -1.93 0.99
CA VAL A 242 11.70 -1.99 0.05
C VAL A 242 12.42 -0.64 0.10
N CYS A 243 13.73 -0.62 0.24
CA CYS A 243 14.50 0.60 0.47
C CYS A 243 15.82 0.59 -0.31
N SER A 244 16.31 1.78 -0.65
CA SER A 244 17.70 1.93 -1.10
C SER A 244 18.69 1.58 0.03
N PRO A 245 19.92 1.12 -0.29
CA PRO A 245 20.96 0.81 0.69
C PRO A 245 21.28 1.91 1.75
#